data_AF-A0A1F2U4N6-F1
#
_entry.id   AF-A0A1F2U4N6-F1
#
_cell.length_a   1.000
_cell.length_b   1.000
_cell.length_c   1.000
_cell.angle_alpha   90.00
_cell.angle_beta   90.00
_cell.angle_gamma   90.00
#
_symmetry.space_group_name_H-M   'P 1'
#
loop_
_entity.id
_entity.type
_entity.pdbx_description
1 polymer ?
#
loop_
_entity_poly.entity_id
_entity_poly.type
_entity_poly.pdbx_seq_one_letter_code
_entity_poly.pdbx_strand_id
1 'polypeptide(L)'
;MPKKPYDVRERLLLFGCTVVRLVQYLHTRGPVAVELSGQLLRCGTSAGANYEEADSASSERDRWAKRKITLRELKETRFRLRILRKTGFLAQIHDPVLIEAEELMKIVAAIIRRSEGK
;
A
#
# COMPACT_ATOMS: atom_id res chain seq x y z
N MET A 1 -15.71 8.58 -10.93
CA MET A 1 -14.90 7.43 -10.45
C MET A 1 -15.82 6.46 -9.74
N PRO A 2 -15.63 5.14 -9.88
CA PRO A 2 -16.43 4.17 -9.13
C PRO A 2 -16.29 4.42 -7.63
N LYS A 3 -17.37 4.16 -6.88
CA LYS A 3 -17.40 4.32 -5.42
C LYS A 3 -16.38 3.36 -4.80
N LYS A 4 -15.49 3.85 -3.94
CA LYS A 4 -14.53 3.01 -3.23
C LYS A 4 -15.28 2.08 -2.25
N PRO A 5 -14.84 0.81 -2.10
CA PRO A 5 -15.38 -0.07 -1.08
C PRO A 5 -15.24 0.55 0.32
N TYR A 6 -16.17 0.22 1.21
CA TYR A 6 -16.07 0.62 2.62
C TYR A 6 -15.04 -0.26 3.37
N ASP A 7 -14.94 -1.54 3.01
CA ASP A 7 -14.01 -2.47 3.64
C ASP A 7 -12.56 -2.15 3.25
N VAL A 8 -11.70 -1.95 4.26
CA VAL A 8 -10.27 -1.69 4.09
C VAL A 8 -9.55 -2.89 3.47
N ARG A 9 -10.01 -4.12 3.69
CA ARG A 9 -9.43 -5.35 3.12
C ARG A 9 -9.57 -5.37 1.60
N GLU A 10 -10.78 -5.15 1.13
CA GLU A 10 -11.05 -5.07 -0.31
C GLU A 10 -10.26 -3.92 -0.96
N ARG A 11 -10.16 -2.77 -0.28
CA ARG A 11 -9.33 -1.66 -0.77
C ARG A 11 -7.84 -2.02 -0.84
N LEU A 12 -7.30 -2.70 0.17
CA LEU A 12 -5.91 -3.16 0.17
C LEU A 12 -5.64 -4.17 -0.95
N LEU A 13 -6.57 -5.10 -1.20
CA LEU A 13 -6.50 -6.04 -2.32
C LEU A 13 -6.48 -5.30 -3.67
N LEU A 14 -7.45 -4.41 -3.91
CA LEU A 14 -7.54 -3.64 -5.16
C LEU A 14 -6.34 -2.71 -5.34
N PHE A 15 -5.81 -2.16 -4.26
CA PHE A 15 -4.58 -1.38 -4.27
C PHE A 15 -3.38 -2.24 -4.66
N GLY A 16 -3.22 -3.43 -4.09
CA GLY A 16 -2.21 -4.41 -4.48
C GLY A 16 -2.28 -4.76 -5.98
N CYS A 17 -3.48 -5.04 -6.51
CA CYS A 17 -3.67 -5.27 -7.95
C CYS A 17 -3.26 -4.06 -8.79
N THR A 18 -3.52 -2.85 -8.30
CA THR A 18 -3.14 -1.60 -8.98
C THR A 18 -1.62 -1.40 -8.96
N VAL A 19 -0.96 -1.74 -7.86
CA VAL A 19 0.52 -1.76 -7.78
C VAL A 19 1.10 -2.74 -8.80
N VAL A 20 0.56 -3.96 -8.91
CA VAL A 20 1.02 -4.95 -9.90
C VAL A 20 0.95 -4.40 -11.33
N ARG A 21 -0.19 -3.81 -11.71
CA ARG A 21 -0.36 -3.18 -13.04
C ARG A 21 0.61 -2.01 -13.24
N LEU A 22 0.85 -1.21 -12.21
CA LEU A 22 1.78 -0.08 -12.27
C LEU A 22 3.23 -0.55 -12.45
N VAL A 23 3.62 -1.65 -11.80
CA VAL A 23 4.94 -2.27 -11.92
C VAL A 23 5.14 -2.81 -13.35
N GLN A 24 4.13 -3.48 -13.92
CA GLN A 24 4.17 -3.93 -15.32
C GLN A 24 4.39 -2.75 -16.28
N TYR A 25 3.72 -1.62 -16.05
CA TYR A 25 3.98 -0.39 -16.82
C TYR A 25 5.41 0.14 -16.61
N LEU A 26 5.91 0.19 -15.37
CA LEU A 26 7.26 0.69 -15.08
C LEU A 26 8.35 -0.19 -15.71
N HIS A 27 8.12 -1.48 -15.88
CA HIS A 27 9.06 -2.36 -16.58
C HIS A 27 9.29 -1.95 -18.05
N THR A 28 8.38 -1.20 -18.66
CA THR A 28 8.56 -0.68 -20.02
C THR A 28 9.34 0.64 -20.06
N ARG A 29 9.86 1.13 -18.93
CA ARG A 29 10.48 2.46 -18.78
C ARG A 29 11.99 2.41 -18.52
N GLY A 30 12.62 1.26 -18.76
CA GLY A 30 14.07 1.07 -18.67
C GLY A 30 14.56 0.51 -17.32
N PRO A 31 15.86 0.22 -17.19
CA PRO A 31 16.41 -0.58 -16.09
C PRO A 31 16.27 0.06 -14.71
N VAL A 32 16.39 1.38 -14.61
CA VAL A 32 16.20 2.11 -13.34
C VAL A 32 14.75 1.98 -12.85
N ALA A 33 13.78 2.04 -13.77
CA ALA A 33 12.37 1.88 -13.44
C ALA A 33 12.07 0.45 -12.97
N VAL A 34 12.66 -0.55 -13.61
CA VAL A 34 12.55 -1.98 -13.22
C VAL A 34 12.99 -2.15 -11.77
N GLU A 35 14.19 -1.69 -11.41
CA GLU A 35 14.71 -1.85 -10.04
C GLU A 35 13.83 -1.14 -9.00
N LEU A 36 13.45 0.12 -9.25
CA LEU A 36 12.57 0.86 -8.35
C LEU A 36 11.19 0.21 -8.20
N SER A 37 10.65 -0.34 -9.30
CA SER A 37 9.35 -0.98 -9.31
C SER A 37 9.36 -2.33 -8.57
N GLY A 38 10.50 -3.06 -8.55
CA GLY A 38 10.63 -4.27 -7.75
C GLY A 38 10.49 -4.00 -6.25
N GLN A 39 11.00 -2.86 -5.77
CA GLN A 39 10.81 -2.44 -4.38
C GLN A 39 9.35 -2.04 -4.11
N LEU A 40 8.72 -1.34 -5.05
CA LEU A 40 7.31 -0.98 -4.98
C LEU A 40 6.40 -2.21 -4.95
N LEU A 41 6.69 -3.23 -5.77
CA LEU A 41 5.93 -4.47 -5.83
C LEU A 41 5.90 -5.16 -4.47
N ARG A 42 7.08 -5.29 -3.82
CA ARG A 42 7.19 -5.95 -2.51
C ARG A 42 6.38 -5.25 -1.43
N CYS A 43 6.62 -3.95 -1.21
CA CYS A 43 5.91 -3.23 -0.14
C CYS A 43 4.41 -3.07 -0.45
N GLY A 44 4.03 -2.82 -1.70
CA GLY A 44 2.65 -2.58 -2.10
C GLY A 44 1.73 -3.79 -1.96
N THR A 45 2.22 -5.00 -2.22
CA THR A 45 1.45 -6.24 -2.04
C THR A 45 1.52 -6.77 -0.60
N SER A 46 2.66 -6.56 0.09
CA SER A 46 2.84 -7.00 1.48
C SER A 46 1.88 -6.30 2.44
N ALA A 47 1.44 -5.07 2.15
CA ALA A 47 0.45 -4.36 2.96
C ALA A 47 -0.88 -5.14 3.08
N GLY A 48 -1.42 -5.64 1.96
CA GLY A 48 -2.64 -6.45 1.98
C GLY A 48 -2.44 -7.79 2.69
N ALA A 49 -1.35 -8.49 2.37
CA ALA A 49 -1.03 -9.79 2.98
C ALA A 49 -0.91 -9.71 4.51
N ASN A 50 -0.17 -8.74 5.05
CA ASN A 50 -0.05 -8.55 6.50
C ASN A 50 -1.38 -8.18 7.16
N TYR A 51 -2.26 -7.49 6.45
CA TYR A 51 -3.57 -7.13 6.99
C TYR A 51 -4.49 -8.36 7.07
N GLU A 52 -4.50 -9.21 6.04
CA GLU A 52 -5.21 -10.50 6.04
C GLU A 52 -4.69 -11.44 7.14
N GLU A 53 -3.37 -11.52 7.32
CA GLU A 53 -2.76 -12.31 8.40
C GLU A 53 -3.14 -11.83 9.80
N ALA A 54 -3.51 -10.55 9.96
CA ALA A 54 -3.95 -10.00 11.23
C ALA A 54 -5.33 -10.54 11.64
N ASP A 55 -6.18 -10.90 10.66
CA ASP A 55 -7.49 -11.48 10.92
C ASP A 55 -7.38 -12.93 11.44
N SER A 56 -6.31 -13.64 11.05
CA SER A 56 -5.96 -14.99 11.54
C SER A 56 -4.96 -14.97 12.72
N ALA A 57 -4.79 -13.83 13.40
CA ALA A 57 -3.82 -13.69 14.48
C ALA A 57 -4.17 -14.54 15.71
N SER A 58 -3.14 -15.12 16.36
CA SER A 58 -3.30 -15.98 17.55
C SER A 58 -3.62 -15.20 18.83
N SER A 59 -3.44 -13.87 18.82
CA SER A 59 -3.75 -12.98 19.94
C SER A 59 -4.02 -11.55 19.46
N GLU A 60 -4.63 -10.72 20.32
CA GLU A 60 -4.77 -9.28 20.05
C GLU A 60 -3.41 -8.61 19.82
N ARG A 61 -2.39 -8.97 20.62
CA ARG A 61 -1.04 -8.42 20.48
C ARG A 61 -0.45 -8.72 19.09
N ASP A 62 -0.60 -9.96 18.62
CA ASP A 62 -0.17 -10.38 17.28
C ASP A 62 -0.95 -9.64 16.18
N ARG A 63 -2.28 -9.53 16.32
CA ARG A 63 -3.14 -8.75 15.40
C ARG A 63 -2.63 -7.32 15.24
N TRP A 64 -2.35 -6.63 16.35
CA TRP A 64 -1.89 -5.24 16.30
C TRP A 64 -0.46 -5.11 15.77
N ALA A 65 0.41 -6.08 16.06
CA ALA A 65 1.74 -6.13 15.47
C ALA A 65 1.68 -6.22 13.94
N LYS A 66 0.85 -7.12 13.38
CA LYS A 66 0.64 -7.26 11.93
C LYS A 66 0.01 -6.03 11.29
N ARG A 67 -0.93 -5.37 11.95
CA ARG A 67 -1.48 -4.07 11.50
C ARG A 67 -0.43 -2.96 11.51
N LYS A 68 0.49 -2.94 12.48
CA LYS A 68 1.63 -2.01 12.50
C LYS A 68 2.61 -2.29 11.36
N ILE A 69 2.83 -3.56 11.00
CA ILE A 69 3.60 -3.93 9.80
C ILE A 69 2.89 -3.42 8.55
N THR A 70 1.58 -3.64 8.42
CA THR A 70 0.78 -3.09 7.30
C THR A 70 0.98 -1.57 7.15
N LEU A 71 0.93 -0.82 8.26
CA LEU A 71 1.16 0.63 8.22
C LEU A 71 2.58 1.00 7.76
N ARG A 72 3.59 0.21 8.13
CA ARG A 72 4.98 0.40 7.67
C ARG A 72 5.07 0.17 6.16
N GLU A 73 4.50 -0.91 5.65
CA GLU A 73 4.50 -1.23 4.21
C GLU A 73 3.78 -0.14 3.39
N LEU A 74 2.65 0.41 3.87
CA LEU A 74 1.95 1.52 3.22
C LEU A 74 2.79 2.81 3.20
N LYS A 75 3.52 3.10 4.28
CA LYS A 75 4.43 4.27 4.34
C LYS A 75 5.56 4.13 3.33
N GLU A 76 6.16 2.94 3.23
CA GLU A 76 7.21 2.66 2.25
C GLU A 76 6.66 2.76 0.82
N THR A 77 5.52 2.12 0.55
CA THR A 77 4.85 2.17 -0.76
C THR A 77 4.61 3.61 -1.20
N ARG A 78 4.04 4.44 -0.33
CA ARG A 78 3.81 5.86 -0.60
C ARG A 78 5.12 6.61 -0.88
N PHE A 79 6.19 6.32 -0.14
CA PHE A 79 7.50 6.93 -0.38
C PHE A 79 8.06 6.56 -1.76
N ARG A 80 8.01 5.27 -2.14
CA ARG A 80 8.43 4.80 -3.47
C ARG A 80 7.63 5.48 -4.59
N LEU A 81 6.30 5.56 -4.45
CA LEU A 81 5.44 6.26 -5.42
C LEU A 81 5.80 7.74 -5.57
N ARG A 82 6.13 8.43 -4.47
CA ARG A 82 6.60 9.83 -4.49
C ARG A 82 7.94 9.99 -5.21
N ILE A 83 8.87 9.04 -5.03
CA ILE A 83 10.14 9.03 -5.79
C ILE A 83 9.83 8.92 -7.28
N LEU A 84 9.10 7.87 -7.68
CA LEU A 84 8.74 7.62 -9.08
C LEU A 84 8.01 8.80 -9.73
N ARG A 85 7.15 9.49 -8.96
CA ARG A 85 6.47 10.73 -9.40
C ARG A 85 7.44 11.90 -9.58
N LYS A 86 8.36 12.11 -8.64
CA LYS A 86 9.33 13.22 -8.68
C LYS A 86 10.44 13.03 -9.72
N THR A 87 10.77 11.80 -10.07
CA THR A 87 11.79 11.47 -11.07
C THR A 87 11.21 11.29 -12.48
N GLY A 88 9.91 11.54 -12.68
CA GLY A 88 9.27 11.53 -14.00
C GLY A 88 8.88 10.16 -14.54
N PHE A 89 9.04 9.07 -13.77
CA PHE A 89 8.53 7.76 -14.17
C PHE A 89 6.99 7.68 -14.10
N LEU A 90 6.39 8.43 -13.18
CA LEU A 90 4.95 8.60 -13.07
C LEU A 90 4.54 10.05 -13.39
N ALA A 91 3.50 10.19 -14.20
CA ALA A 91 2.80 11.45 -14.49
C ALA A 91 1.55 11.65 -13.61
N GLN A 92 0.90 12.81 -13.72
CA GLN A 92 -0.31 13.17 -12.96
C GLN A 92 -1.45 12.14 -13.07
N ILE A 93 -1.56 11.44 -14.20
CA ILE A 93 -2.55 10.37 -14.39
C ILE A 93 -2.39 9.22 -13.37
N HIS A 94 -1.23 9.08 -12.73
CA HIS A 94 -0.97 8.08 -11.69
C HIS A 94 -1.17 8.60 -10.27
N ASP A 95 -1.45 9.90 -10.08
CA ASP A 95 -1.69 10.49 -8.77
C ASP A 95 -2.82 9.79 -7.97
N PRO A 96 -3.87 9.19 -8.59
CA PRO A 96 -4.84 8.37 -7.86
C PRO A 96 -4.22 7.23 -7.04
N VAL A 97 -3.12 6.62 -7.49
CA VAL A 97 -2.43 5.54 -6.75
C VAL A 97 -1.72 6.10 -5.50
N LEU A 98 -1.13 7.30 -5.62
CA LEU A 98 -0.52 7.98 -4.46
C LEU A 98 -1.59 8.36 -3.44
N ILE A 99 -2.73 8.89 -3.89
CA ILE A 99 -3.85 9.27 -3.05
C ILE A 99 -4.39 8.05 -2.29
N GLU A 100 -4.58 6.92 -2.98
CA GLU A 100 -5.04 5.69 -2.35
C GLU A 100 -4.05 5.17 -1.29
N ALA A 101 -2.74 5.20 -1.56
CA ALA A 101 -1.73 4.82 -0.59
C ALA A 101 -1.79 5.70 0.69
N GLU A 102 -2.03 7.00 0.52
CA GLU A 102 -2.17 7.93 1.65
C GLU A 102 -3.48 7.70 2.45
N GLU A 103 -4.59 7.48 1.76
CA GLU A 103 -5.87 7.17 2.40
C GLU A 103 -5.80 5.87 3.20
N LEU A 104 -5.28 4.78 2.61
CA LEU A 104 -5.08 3.50 3.28
C LEU A 104 -4.18 3.65 4.51
N MET A 105 -3.07 4.39 4.38
CA MET A 105 -2.18 4.67 5.51
C MET A 105 -2.93 5.40 6.66
N LYS A 106 -3.76 6.41 6.34
CA LYS A 106 -4.55 7.13 7.34
C LYS A 106 -5.59 6.23 8.02
N ILE A 107 -6.28 5.39 7.24
CA ILE A 107 -7.27 4.43 7.73
C ILE A 107 -6.62 3.43 8.69
N VAL A 108 -5.54 2.76 8.27
CA VAL A 108 -4.84 1.77 9.10
C VAL A 108 -4.27 2.43 10.36
N ALA A 109 -3.71 3.63 10.26
CA ALA A 109 -3.24 4.37 11.43
C ALA A 109 -4.38 4.73 12.41
N ALA A 110 -5.56 5.07 11.91
CA ALA A 110 -6.74 5.34 12.75
C ALA A 110 -7.30 4.07 13.41
N ILE A 111 -7.19 2.91 12.73
CA ILE A 111 -7.55 1.60 13.29
C ILE A 111 -6.62 1.25 14.46
N ILE A 112 -5.30 1.43 14.29
CA ILE A 112 -4.30 1.17 15.35
C ILE A 112 -4.48 2.13 16.53
N ARG A 113 -4.68 3.43 16.30
CA ARG A 113 -4.86 4.39 17.42
C ARG A 113 -6.09 4.07 18.28
N ARG A 114 -7.18 3.59 17.66
CA ARG A 114 -8.40 3.23 18.39
C ARG A 114 -8.24 1.99 19.27
N SER A 115 -7.23 1.16 19.02
CA SER A 115 -6.95 -0.01 19.88
C SER A 115 -6.02 0.31 21.04
N GLU A 116 -5.16 1.33 20.92
CA GLU A 116 -4.23 1.74 21.98
C GLU A 116 -4.91 2.59 23.08
N GLY A 117 -6.11 3.11 22.80
CA GLY A 117 -6.96 3.82 23.78
C GLY A 117 -7.96 2.92 24.51
N LYS A 118 -7.84 1.60 24.39
CA LYS A 118 -8.59 0.58 25.13
C LYS A 118 -7.64 -0.21 26.00
#